data_AF-A0AA42XX31-F1
#
_entry.id   AF-A0AA42XX31-F1
#
_cell.length_a   1.000
_cell.length_b   1.000
_cell.length_c   1.000
_cell.angle_alpha   90.00
_cell.angle_beta   90.00
_cell.angle_gamma   90.00
#
_symmetry.space_group_name_H-M   'P 1'
#
loop_
_entity.id
_entity.type
_entity.pdbx_description
1 polymer ?
#
loop_
_entity_poly.entity_id
_entity_poly.type
_entity_poly.pdbx_seq_one_letter_code
_entity_poly.pdbx_strand_id
1 'polypeptide(L)'
;MAYPEFMHALPSAMTVCRVLVGLDRGRASGTLRLRGLGREGSLSLSAGSIVGATIDRRVATSPAQVLEGLYRLCGWEQVVLELVQDGGGPVCCRLDEPIRARALALQAMRRAVNAMDASSVRAELRRGMYRLNSAGEELLDGLTLRPEEKAVSFWLRRGVCAEDVATLPGCGLAGYRFLCSLKLLGAAAPRNGGSYPLLLRKRQQVRQQASAHVLLDLPEGAGGGDARRALRKLVKDLHPDRFGEETPPALRRASGEIVTALVDAEARIASNRAK
;
A
#
# COMPACT_ATOMS: atom_id res chain seq x y z
N MET A 1 18.19 -30.05 -1.26
CA MET A 1 19.00 -29.01 -1.92
C MET A 1 18.07 -27.89 -2.34
N ALA A 2 18.07 -26.78 -1.61
CA ALA A 2 17.20 -25.62 -1.89
C ALA A 2 18.00 -24.58 -2.68
N TYR A 3 17.47 -24.15 -3.83
CA TYR A 3 18.12 -23.20 -4.73
C TYR A 3 18.13 -21.77 -4.13
N PRO A 4 19.25 -21.03 -4.20
CA PRO A 4 19.35 -19.64 -3.75
C PRO A 4 18.73 -18.60 -4.72
N GLU A 5 18.08 -19.02 -5.81
CA GLU A 5 17.54 -18.12 -6.85
C GLU A 5 16.33 -17.27 -6.41
N PHE A 6 15.70 -17.56 -5.27
CA PHE A 6 14.44 -16.90 -4.89
C PHE A 6 14.60 -15.59 -4.11
N MET A 7 15.78 -15.29 -3.55
CA MET A 7 15.97 -14.05 -2.78
C MET A 7 15.99 -12.79 -3.65
N HIS A 8 16.34 -12.89 -4.93
CA HIS A 8 16.37 -11.75 -5.86
C HIS A 8 15.02 -11.47 -6.56
N ALA A 9 14.04 -12.37 -6.43
CA ALA A 9 12.76 -12.26 -7.15
C ALA A 9 11.74 -11.30 -6.49
N LEU A 10 11.86 -11.03 -5.19
CA LEU A 10 10.86 -10.22 -4.47
C LEU A 10 10.84 -8.74 -4.90
N PRO A 11 11.99 -8.03 -5.06
CA PRO A 11 11.99 -6.64 -5.50
C PRO A 11 11.39 -6.47 -6.91
N SER A 12 11.73 -7.36 -7.84
CA SER A 12 11.18 -7.35 -9.20
C SER A 12 9.70 -7.69 -9.21
N ALA A 13 9.26 -8.69 -8.44
CA ALA A 13 7.85 -9.01 -8.26
C ALA A 13 7.05 -7.82 -7.71
N MET A 14 7.56 -7.14 -6.67
CA MET A 14 6.94 -5.95 -6.10
C MET A 14 6.79 -4.84 -7.12
N THR A 15 7.85 -4.55 -7.87
CA THR A 15 7.87 -3.46 -8.85
C THR A 15 6.83 -3.71 -9.94
N VAL A 16 6.87 -4.90 -10.54
CA VAL A 16 5.97 -5.29 -11.62
C VAL A 16 4.52 -5.32 -11.14
N CYS A 17 4.25 -5.95 -9.99
CA CYS A 17 2.87 -6.08 -9.50
C CYS A 17 2.28 -4.72 -9.10
N ARG A 18 3.07 -3.81 -8.50
CA ARG A 18 2.60 -2.45 -8.18
C ARG A 18 2.27 -1.65 -9.44
N VAL A 19 3.10 -1.76 -10.48
CA VAL A 19 2.80 -1.11 -11.78
C VAL A 19 1.51 -1.67 -12.36
N LEU A 20 1.31 -2.99 -12.39
CA LEU A 20 0.08 -3.60 -12.89
C LEU A 20 -1.18 -3.15 -12.12
N VAL A 21 -1.11 -3.05 -10.79
CA VAL A 21 -2.20 -2.50 -9.97
C VAL A 21 -2.46 -1.04 -10.32
N GLY A 22 -1.41 -0.22 -10.48
CA GLY A 22 -1.53 1.18 -10.88
C GLY A 22 -2.15 1.36 -12.27
N LEU A 23 -1.78 0.52 -13.24
CA LEU A 23 -2.31 0.52 -14.59
C LEU A 23 -3.80 0.12 -14.63
N ASP A 24 -4.20 -0.88 -13.84
CA ASP A 24 -5.61 -1.26 -13.71
C ASP A 24 -6.44 -0.11 -13.11
N ARG A 25 -5.95 0.49 -12.02
CA ARG A 25 -6.62 1.61 -11.34
C ARG A 25 -6.74 2.84 -12.24
N GLY A 26 -5.70 3.15 -13.00
CA GLY A 26 -5.68 4.22 -13.99
C GLY A 26 -6.43 3.91 -15.28
N ARG A 27 -6.99 2.69 -15.43
CA ARG A 27 -7.62 2.19 -16.67
C ARG A 27 -6.73 2.41 -17.90
N ALA A 28 -5.43 2.19 -17.73
CA ALA A 28 -4.44 2.50 -18.75
C ALA A 28 -4.66 1.65 -20.03
N SER A 29 -4.34 2.24 -21.16
CA SER A 29 -4.31 1.58 -22.47
C SER A 29 -2.98 1.86 -23.16
N GLY A 30 -2.49 0.89 -23.94
CA GLY A 30 -1.19 0.94 -24.58
C GLY A 30 -0.37 -0.33 -24.32
N THR A 31 0.92 -0.27 -24.58
CA THR A 31 1.82 -1.41 -24.40
C THR A 31 2.84 -1.11 -23.30
N LEU A 32 2.80 -1.89 -22.23
CA LEU A 32 3.83 -1.91 -21.20
C LEU A 32 5.01 -2.74 -21.69
N ARG A 33 6.11 -2.07 -22.04
CA ARG A 33 7.39 -2.69 -22.38
C ARG A 33 8.16 -3.03 -21.11
N LEU A 34 8.78 -4.20 -21.14
CA LEU A 34 9.48 -4.83 -20.03
C LEU A 34 10.88 -5.17 -20.51
N ARG A 35 11.91 -4.62 -19.85
CA ARG A 35 13.30 -4.90 -20.16
C ARG A 35 14.02 -5.41 -18.92
N GLY A 36 14.73 -6.52 -19.05
CA GLY A 36 15.70 -7.00 -18.07
C GLY A 36 17.03 -7.29 -18.76
N LEU A 37 18.02 -7.73 -17.99
CA LEU A 37 19.34 -8.12 -18.51
C LEU A 37 19.21 -9.19 -19.62
N GLY A 38 19.37 -8.76 -20.88
CA GLY A 38 19.29 -9.63 -22.07
C GLY A 38 17.90 -10.20 -22.37
N ARG A 39 16.83 -9.72 -21.71
CA ARG A 39 15.46 -10.22 -21.86
C ARG A 39 14.49 -9.08 -22.10
N GLU A 40 13.50 -9.33 -22.95
CA GLU A 40 12.47 -8.35 -23.27
C GLU A 40 11.08 -8.98 -23.28
N GLY A 41 10.08 -8.15 -22.97
CA GLY A 41 8.69 -8.52 -23.05
C GLY A 41 7.79 -7.31 -23.23
N SER A 42 6.53 -7.56 -23.54
CA SER A 42 5.48 -6.58 -23.67
C SER A 42 4.17 -7.13 -23.11
N LEU A 43 3.41 -6.27 -22.46
CA LEU A 43 2.01 -6.51 -22.08
C LEU A 43 1.17 -5.45 -22.75
N SER A 44 0.26 -5.85 -23.63
CA SER A 44 -0.70 -4.94 -24.25
C SER A 44 -1.92 -4.80 -23.34
N LEU A 45 -2.31 -3.57 -23.07
CA LEU A 45 -3.40 -3.20 -22.17
C LEU A 45 -4.51 -2.45 -22.89
N SER A 46 -5.74 -2.72 -22.48
CA SER A 46 -6.93 -1.96 -22.81
C SER A 46 -7.77 -1.74 -21.56
N ALA A 47 -8.01 -0.48 -21.21
CA ALA A 47 -8.79 -0.08 -20.03
C ALA A 47 -8.37 -0.79 -18.72
N GLY A 48 -7.07 -0.97 -18.50
CA GLY A 48 -6.51 -1.64 -17.32
C GLY A 48 -6.50 -3.18 -17.38
N SER A 49 -7.01 -3.77 -18.45
CA SER A 49 -6.98 -5.22 -18.68
C SER A 49 -5.89 -5.59 -19.66
N ILE A 50 -5.18 -6.67 -19.39
CA ILE A 50 -4.21 -7.26 -20.32
C ILE A 50 -4.99 -7.97 -21.42
N VAL A 51 -4.75 -7.51 -22.64
CA VAL A 51 -5.36 -8.07 -23.87
C VAL A 51 -4.33 -8.83 -24.70
N GLY A 52 -3.04 -8.77 -24.37
CA GLY A 52 -1.99 -9.48 -25.09
C GLY A 52 -0.70 -9.48 -24.29
N ALA A 53 0.13 -10.51 -24.47
CA ALA A 53 1.43 -10.58 -23.81
C ALA A 53 2.45 -11.31 -24.67
N THR A 54 3.65 -10.76 -24.73
CA THR A 54 4.83 -11.44 -25.30
C THR A 54 5.94 -11.36 -24.26
N ILE A 55 6.40 -12.48 -23.73
CA ILE A 55 7.43 -12.49 -22.69
C ILE A 55 8.54 -13.43 -23.14
N ASP A 56 9.77 -12.90 -23.22
CA ASP A 56 10.96 -13.66 -23.63
C ASP A 56 10.75 -14.38 -24.97
N ARG A 57 10.30 -13.60 -25.97
CA ARG A 57 9.95 -14.06 -27.33
C ARG A 57 8.84 -15.11 -27.42
N ARG A 58 8.08 -15.34 -26.33
CA ARG A 58 6.92 -16.22 -26.33
C ARG A 58 5.63 -15.41 -26.28
N VAL A 59 4.81 -15.55 -27.32
CA VAL A 59 3.46 -14.97 -27.37
C VAL A 59 2.54 -15.82 -26.50
N ALA A 60 1.84 -15.20 -25.56
CA ALA A 60 0.83 -15.86 -24.75
C ALA A 60 -0.51 -15.88 -25.50
N THR A 61 -1.11 -17.06 -25.60
CA THR A 61 -2.42 -17.28 -26.20
C THR A 61 -3.51 -17.58 -25.18
N SER A 62 -3.15 -17.70 -23.89
CA SER A 62 -4.11 -17.96 -22.81
C SER A 62 -3.73 -17.26 -21.50
N PRO A 63 -4.69 -17.04 -20.59
CA PRO A 63 -4.43 -16.46 -19.28
C PRO A 63 -3.37 -17.20 -18.46
N ALA A 64 -3.34 -18.52 -18.55
CA ALA A 64 -2.34 -19.35 -17.86
C ALA A 64 -0.92 -19.03 -18.35
N GLN A 65 -0.72 -18.88 -19.67
CA GLN A 65 0.58 -18.55 -20.24
C GLN A 65 1.03 -17.12 -19.89
N VAL A 66 0.09 -16.17 -19.82
CA VAL A 66 0.39 -14.80 -19.33
C VAL A 66 0.91 -14.86 -17.90
N LEU A 67 0.24 -15.63 -17.04
CA LEU A 67 0.62 -15.78 -15.64
C LEU A 67 1.98 -16.47 -15.47
N GLU A 68 2.25 -17.54 -16.22
CA GLU A 68 3.56 -18.19 -16.21
C GLU A 68 4.69 -17.29 -16.74
N GLY A 69 4.41 -16.51 -17.78
CA GLY A 69 5.32 -15.50 -18.28
C GLY A 69 5.60 -14.43 -17.21
N LEU A 70 4.57 -13.97 -16.50
CA LEU A 70 4.70 -13.01 -15.42
C LEU A 70 5.54 -13.57 -14.26
N TYR A 71 5.37 -14.84 -13.89
CA TYR A 71 6.21 -15.48 -12.87
C TYR A 71 7.68 -15.50 -13.27
N ARG A 72 8.00 -15.80 -14.54
CA ARG A 72 9.37 -15.75 -15.05
C ARG A 72 9.93 -14.32 -15.03
N LEU A 73 9.09 -13.36 -15.39
CA LEU A 73 9.44 -11.94 -15.39
C LEU A 73 9.74 -11.42 -13.99
N CYS A 74 8.99 -11.86 -12.97
CA CYS A 74 9.27 -11.52 -11.58
C CYS A 74 10.65 -12.02 -11.10
N GLY A 75 11.24 -13.02 -11.77
CA GLY A 75 12.59 -13.49 -11.50
C GLY A 75 13.69 -12.75 -12.29
N TRP A 76 13.37 -11.74 -13.08
CA TRP A 76 14.37 -10.97 -13.81
C TRP A 76 15.08 -9.98 -12.89
N GLU A 77 16.35 -9.75 -13.16
CA GLU A 77 17.12 -8.70 -12.50
C GLU A 77 17.00 -7.37 -13.25
N GLN A 78 16.98 -6.27 -12.49
CA GLN A 78 16.98 -4.89 -13.02
C GLN A 78 15.86 -4.62 -14.03
N VAL A 79 14.63 -5.03 -13.69
CA VAL A 79 13.48 -4.84 -14.55
C VAL A 79 13.15 -3.35 -14.70
N VAL A 80 13.18 -2.88 -15.95
CA VAL A 80 12.70 -1.56 -16.35
C VAL A 80 11.34 -1.72 -17.04
N LEU A 81 10.39 -0.90 -16.59
CA LEU A 81 9.00 -0.89 -17.06
C LEU A 81 8.72 0.45 -17.73
N GLU A 82 8.28 0.41 -18.98
CA GLU A 82 7.96 1.62 -19.76
C GLU A 82 6.57 1.46 -20.40
N LEU A 83 5.63 2.32 -20.05
CA LEU A 83 4.33 2.35 -20.69
C LEU A 83 4.40 3.22 -21.95
N VAL A 84 4.24 2.60 -23.12
CA VAL A 84 4.13 3.29 -24.40
C VAL A 84 2.66 3.36 -24.77
N GLN A 85 2.13 4.57 -24.94
CA GLN A 85 0.78 4.74 -25.48
C GLN A 85 0.83 4.50 -26.99
N ASP A 86 0.27 3.38 -27.43
CA ASP A 86 0.19 3.09 -28.87
C ASP A 86 -0.88 3.98 -29.50
N GLY A 87 -0.50 4.73 -30.54
CA GLY A 87 -1.38 5.59 -31.34
C GLY A 87 -2.36 4.83 -32.24
N GLY A 88 -2.99 3.77 -31.73
CA GLY A 88 -4.03 3.00 -32.45
C GLY A 88 -3.52 1.88 -33.37
N GLY A 89 -2.26 1.45 -33.23
CA GLY A 89 -1.75 0.30 -33.97
C GLY A 89 -2.40 -1.03 -33.55
N PRO A 90 -2.56 -2.01 -34.46
CA PRO A 90 -3.17 -3.30 -34.12
C PRO A 90 -2.32 -4.06 -33.11
N VAL A 91 -2.93 -4.43 -31.98
CA VAL A 91 -2.36 -5.39 -31.02
C VAL A 91 -2.26 -6.73 -31.75
N CYS A 92 -1.06 -7.11 -32.18
CA CYS A 92 -0.83 -8.24 -33.09
C CYS A 92 -1.21 -9.60 -32.48
N CYS A 93 -1.38 -9.70 -31.16
CA CYS A 93 -1.73 -10.92 -30.46
C CYS A 93 -2.73 -10.61 -29.34
N ARG A 94 -4.03 -10.81 -29.62
CA ARG A 94 -5.09 -10.65 -28.61
C ARG A 94 -5.39 -11.97 -27.91
N LEU A 95 -5.55 -11.91 -26.60
CA LEU A 95 -6.12 -12.97 -25.78
C LEU A 95 -7.62 -13.03 -26.02
N ASP A 96 -8.17 -14.24 -26.04
CA ASP A 96 -9.62 -14.46 -26.18
C ASP A 96 -10.40 -13.85 -25.00
N GLU A 97 -9.83 -13.93 -23.80
CA GLU A 97 -10.37 -13.34 -22.58
C GLU A 97 -9.38 -12.32 -21.99
N PRO A 98 -9.74 -11.02 -21.95
CA PRO A 98 -8.96 -10.01 -21.27
C PRO A 98 -8.86 -10.26 -19.76
N ILE A 99 -7.69 -10.03 -19.19
CA ILE A 99 -7.42 -10.31 -17.77
C ILE A 99 -7.15 -9.00 -17.05
N ARG A 100 -7.87 -8.73 -15.95
CA ARG A 100 -7.60 -7.56 -15.11
C ARG A 100 -6.14 -7.57 -14.64
N ALA A 101 -5.39 -6.50 -14.89
CA ALA A 101 -3.97 -6.47 -14.52
C ALA A 101 -3.77 -6.62 -13.00
N ARG A 102 -4.72 -6.10 -12.20
CA ARG A 102 -4.74 -6.28 -10.74
C ARG A 102 -4.93 -7.74 -10.30
N ALA A 103 -5.65 -8.56 -11.07
CA ALA A 103 -5.85 -9.97 -10.76
C ALA A 103 -4.55 -10.76 -10.96
N LEU A 104 -3.83 -10.49 -12.05
CA LEU A 104 -2.52 -11.09 -12.32
C LEU A 104 -1.48 -10.65 -11.28
N ALA A 105 -1.47 -9.36 -10.93
CA ALA A 105 -0.59 -8.84 -9.88
C ALA A 105 -0.80 -9.55 -8.54
N LEU A 106 -2.06 -9.78 -8.14
CA LEU A 106 -2.35 -10.50 -6.90
C LEU A 106 -1.89 -11.95 -6.95
N GLN A 107 -2.09 -12.65 -8.08
CA GLN A 107 -1.63 -14.03 -8.26
C GLN A 107 -0.09 -14.15 -8.27
N ALA A 108 0.60 -13.25 -8.97
CA ALA A 108 2.06 -13.12 -8.94
C ALA A 108 2.59 -12.87 -7.53
N MET A 109 1.98 -11.94 -6.80
CA MET A 109 2.38 -11.65 -5.42
C MET A 109 2.15 -12.83 -4.48
N ARG A 110 1.00 -13.52 -4.59
CA ARG A 110 0.73 -14.75 -3.82
C ARG A 110 1.83 -15.78 -4.03
N ARG A 111 2.26 -16.00 -5.27
CA ARG A 111 3.35 -16.95 -5.57
C ARG A 111 4.68 -16.49 -4.97
N ALA A 112 5.04 -15.22 -5.15
CA ALA A 112 6.28 -14.67 -4.62
C ALA A 112 6.36 -14.79 -3.09
N VAL A 113 5.28 -14.44 -2.38
CA VAL A 113 5.23 -14.54 -0.92
C VAL A 113 5.17 -15.99 -0.43
N ASN A 114 4.57 -16.91 -1.18
CA ASN A 114 4.60 -18.34 -0.83
C ASN A 114 6.00 -18.94 -0.94
N ALA A 115 6.87 -18.38 -1.79
CA ALA A 115 8.27 -18.80 -1.87
C ALA A 115 9.15 -18.23 -0.74
N MET A 116 8.66 -17.24 0.01
CA MET A 116 9.36 -16.71 1.19
C MET A 116 9.26 -17.68 2.36
N ASP A 117 10.36 -17.80 3.11
CA ASP A 117 10.33 -18.49 4.40
C ASP A 117 9.53 -17.68 5.44
N ALA A 118 9.10 -18.36 6.50
CA ALA A 118 8.25 -17.77 7.52
C ALA A 118 8.94 -16.61 8.28
N SER A 119 10.27 -16.63 8.40
CA SER A 119 11.01 -15.59 9.10
C SER A 119 11.08 -14.31 8.27
N SER A 120 11.28 -14.39 6.95
CA SER A 120 11.20 -13.25 6.04
C SER A 120 9.80 -12.66 5.97
N VAL A 121 8.74 -13.48 5.95
CA VAL A 121 7.35 -12.97 6.00
C VAL A 121 7.09 -12.20 7.29
N ARG A 122 7.61 -12.70 8.42
CA ARG A 122 7.49 -12.04 9.73
C ARG A 122 8.26 -10.73 9.79
N ALA A 123 9.50 -10.73 9.27
CA ALA A 123 10.34 -9.54 9.18
C ALA A 123 9.68 -8.47 8.28
N GLU A 124 9.05 -8.89 7.18
CA GLU A 124 8.32 -8.00 6.30
C GLU A 124 7.11 -7.42 7.01
N LEU A 125 6.22 -8.22 7.61
CA LEU A 125 5.02 -7.67 8.25
C LEU A 125 5.30 -6.84 9.49
N ARG A 126 6.37 -7.11 10.24
CA ARG A 126 6.67 -6.43 11.52
C ARG A 126 5.48 -6.45 12.49
N ARG A 127 5.68 -5.92 13.69
CA ARG A 127 4.58 -5.72 14.64
C ARG A 127 3.79 -4.48 14.27
N GLY A 128 2.47 -4.59 14.27
CA GLY A 128 1.59 -3.48 13.97
C GLY A 128 0.16 -3.92 13.65
N MET A 129 -0.78 -3.00 13.85
CA MET A 129 -2.18 -3.19 13.49
C MET A 129 -2.38 -2.84 12.02
N TYR A 130 -2.70 -3.81 11.17
CA TYR A 130 -2.92 -3.60 9.74
C TYR A 130 -4.39 -3.32 9.42
N ARG A 131 -4.62 -2.47 8.42
CA ARG A 131 -5.93 -2.26 7.80
C ARG A 131 -5.83 -2.24 6.28
N LEU A 132 -6.91 -2.63 5.62
CA LEU A 132 -7.10 -2.35 4.20
C LEU A 132 -7.27 -0.83 4.00
N ASN A 133 -6.57 -0.28 3.01
CA ASN A 133 -6.81 1.08 2.54
C ASN A 133 -7.79 1.07 1.36
N SER A 134 -8.18 2.24 0.84
CA SER A 134 -9.11 2.33 -0.30
C SER A 134 -8.59 1.59 -1.54
N ALA A 135 -7.30 1.69 -1.82
CA ALA A 135 -6.68 0.95 -2.94
C ALA A 135 -6.74 -0.57 -2.72
N GLY A 136 -6.66 -1.04 -1.47
CA GLY A 136 -6.82 -2.44 -1.11
C GLY A 136 -8.26 -2.94 -1.25
N GLU A 137 -9.25 -2.13 -0.88
CA GLU A 137 -10.66 -2.47 -1.15
C GLU A 137 -10.94 -2.53 -2.66
N GLU A 138 -10.46 -1.54 -3.43
CA GLU A 138 -10.55 -1.54 -4.90
C GLU A 138 -9.80 -2.73 -5.55
N LEU A 139 -8.63 -3.09 -5.01
CA LEU A 139 -7.84 -4.23 -5.48
C LEU A 139 -8.62 -5.54 -5.34
N LEU A 140 -9.27 -5.74 -4.20
CA LEU A 140 -9.98 -6.98 -3.89
C LEU A 140 -11.38 -7.05 -4.53
N ASP A 141 -11.92 -5.92 -4.96
CA ASP A 141 -13.24 -5.86 -5.57
C ASP A 141 -13.31 -6.64 -6.89
N GLY A 142 -14.34 -7.48 -6.99
CA GLY A 142 -14.58 -8.37 -8.12
C GLY A 142 -13.57 -9.52 -8.29
N LEU A 143 -12.61 -9.70 -7.37
CA LEU A 143 -11.65 -10.81 -7.42
C LEU A 143 -12.15 -12.05 -6.67
N THR A 144 -11.87 -13.23 -7.23
CA THR A 144 -12.09 -14.50 -6.55
C THR A 144 -11.03 -14.70 -5.45
N LEU A 145 -11.46 -14.57 -4.20
CA LEU A 145 -10.63 -14.80 -3.01
C LEU A 145 -10.84 -16.22 -2.47
N ARG A 146 -9.76 -16.83 -1.96
CA ARG A 146 -9.79 -18.09 -1.22
C ARG A 146 -10.48 -17.88 0.14
N PRO A 147 -10.99 -18.94 0.80
CA PRO A 147 -11.65 -18.82 2.11
C PRO A 147 -10.81 -18.06 3.14
N GLU A 148 -9.50 -18.32 3.20
CA GLU A 148 -8.57 -17.69 4.13
C GLU A 148 -8.37 -16.21 3.83
N GLU A 149 -8.37 -15.85 2.56
CA GLU A 149 -8.20 -14.47 2.10
C GLU A 149 -9.46 -13.64 2.37
N LYS A 150 -10.64 -14.25 2.22
CA LYS A 150 -11.91 -13.66 2.64
C LYS A 150 -11.90 -13.39 4.14
N ALA A 151 -11.47 -14.36 4.95
CA ALA A 151 -11.36 -14.19 6.40
C ALA A 151 -10.40 -13.04 6.76
N VAL A 152 -9.21 -13.00 6.16
CA VAL A 152 -8.25 -11.91 6.38
C VAL A 152 -8.81 -10.54 5.95
N SER A 153 -9.47 -10.45 4.80
CA SER A 153 -10.08 -9.19 4.35
C SER A 153 -11.13 -8.67 5.33
N PHE A 154 -11.94 -9.57 5.92
CA PHE A 154 -12.91 -9.24 6.95
C PHE A 154 -12.24 -8.64 8.21
N TRP A 155 -11.16 -9.27 8.69
CA TRP A 155 -10.42 -8.77 9.85
C TRP A 155 -9.68 -7.46 9.57
N LEU A 156 -9.09 -7.31 8.39
CA LEU A 156 -8.38 -6.09 8.02
C LEU A 156 -9.29 -4.85 7.92
N ARG A 157 -10.56 -5.02 7.56
CA ARG A 157 -11.54 -3.91 7.61
C ARG A 157 -11.71 -3.35 9.02
N ARG A 158 -11.63 -4.22 10.03
CA ARG A 158 -11.75 -3.85 11.46
C ARG A 158 -10.41 -3.39 12.06
N GLY A 159 -9.31 -3.84 11.48
CA GLY A 159 -7.97 -3.63 12.00
C GLY A 159 -7.53 -4.81 12.84
N VAL A 160 -6.37 -5.38 12.49
CA VAL A 160 -5.87 -6.61 13.10
C VAL A 160 -4.35 -6.53 13.29
N CYS A 161 -3.85 -6.99 14.43
CA CYS A 161 -2.42 -7.09 14.64
C CYS A 161 -1.84 -8.19 13.75
N ALA A 162 -0.73 -7.92 13.06
CA ALA A 162 -0.13 -8.90 12.14
C ALA A 162 0.13 -10.25 12.81
N GLU A 163 0.60 -10.25 14.05
CA GLU A 163 0.93 -11.45 14.82
C GLU A 163 -0.28 -12.34 15.13
N ASP A 164 -1.49 -11.77 15.21
CA ASP A 164 -2.72 -12.50 15.49
C ASP A 164 -3.31 -13.14 14.22
N VAL A 165 -2.95 -12.66 13.03
CA VAL A 165 -3.61 -13.09 11.79
C VAL A 165 -3.51 -14.60 11.58
N ALA A 166 -2.37 -15.22 11.93
CA ALA A 166 -2.20 -16.66 11.75
C ALA A 166 -3.09 -17.51 12.69
N THR A 167 -3.49 -16.98 13.85
CA THR A 167 -4.29 -17.68 14.86
C THR A 167 -5.78 -17.34 14.77
N LEU A 168 -6.15 -16.32 14.01
CA LEU A 168 -7.54 -15.94 13.81
C LEU A 168 -8.35 -17.02 13.06
N PRO A 169 -9.64 -17.18 13.39
CA PRO A 169 -10.51 -18.16 12.75
C PRO A 169 -10.53 -18.01 11.23
N GLY A 170 -10.22 -19.10 10.54
CA GLY A 170 -10.25 -19.18 9.08
C GLY A 170 -9.05 -18.55 8.36
N CYS A 171 -8.10 -17.89 9.05
CA CYS A 171 -6.96 -17.24 8.40
C CYS A 171 -5.76 -18.18 8.19
N GLY A 172 -5.24 -18.75 9.28
CA GLY A 172 -4.06 -19.62 9.24
C GLY A 172 -2.80 -18.98 8.62
N LEU A 173 -1.80 -19.81 8.30
CA LEU A 173 -0.55 -19.34 7.67
C LEU A 173 -0.78 -18.78 6.26
N ALA A 174 -1.73 -19.34 5.51
CA ALA A 174 -2.09 -18.86 4.18
C ALA A 174 -2.63 -17.42 4.24
N GLY A 175 -3.51 -17.13 5.22
CA GLY A 175 -3.99 -15.78 5.49
C GLY A 175 -2.89 -14.82 5.94
N TYR A 176 -1.96 -15.27 6.78
CA TYR A 176 -0.81 -14.45 7.18
C TYR A 176 0.08 -14.05 5.99
N ARG A 177 0.36 -14.99 5.07
CA ARG A 177 1.05 -14.70 3.81
C ARG A 177 0.24 -13.80 2.88
N PHE A 178 -1.08 -13.93 2.89
CA PHE A 178 -1.95 -13.03 2.13
C PHE A 178 -1.86 -11.60 2.63
N LEU A 179 -1.84 -11.37 3.95
CA LEU A 179 -1.59 -10.04 4.52
C LEU A 179 -0.23 -9.49 4.04
N CYS A 180 0.82 -10.31 4.02
CA CYS A 180 2.12 -9.90 3.49
C CYS A 180 2.03 -9.49 2.01
N SER A 181 1.30 -10.24 1.19
CA SER A 181 1.04 -9.89 -0.21
C SER A 181 0.36 -8.53 -0.34
N LEU A 182 -0.65 -8.27 0.49
CA LEU A 182 -1.36 -6.98 0.50
C LEU A 182 -0.47 -5.83 0.97
N LYS A 183 0.39 -6.05 1.97
CA LYS A 183 1.38 -5.06 2.40
C LYS A 183 2.33 -4.71 1.26
N LEU A 184 2.92 -5.72 0.62
CA LEU A 184 3.90 -5.53 -0.44
C LEU A 184 3.28 -4.81 -1.66
N LEU A 185 2.01 -5.05 -1.95
CA LEU A 185 1.25 -4.31 -2.97
C LEU A 185 0.84 -2.90 -2.56
N GLY A 186 1.02 -2.52 -1.28
CA GLY A 186 0.54 -1.24 -0.74
C GLY A 186 -0.98 -1.19 -0.54
N ALA A 187 -1.66 -2.33 -0.55
CA ALA A 187 -3.11 -2.48 -0.36
C ALA A 187 -3.51 -2.58 1.12
N ALA A 188 -2.58 -3.05 1.97
CA ALA A 188 -2.71 -2.98 3.41
C ALA A 188 -1.52 -2.20 3.98
N ALA A 189 -1.80 -1.32 4.93
CA ALA A 189 -0.76 -0.59 5.62
C ALA A 189 -0.87 -0.86 7.13
N PRO A 190 0.26 -0.91 7.85
CA PRO A 190 0.18 -0.77 9.28
C PRO A 190 -0.48 0.58 9.55
N ARG A 191 -1.42 0.58 10.48
CA ARG A 191 -2.01 1.76 11.07
C ARG A 191 -0.91 2.43 11.87
N ASN A 192 -0.03 3.14 11.17
CA ASN A 192 0.77 4.19 11.76
C ASN A 192 -0.27 5.16 12.31
N GLY A 193 -0.36 5.28 13.63
CA GLY A 193 -1.43 6.07 14.24
C GLY A 193 -1.34 7.55 13.92
N GLY A 194 -0.29 7.99 13.21
CA GLY A 194 -0.05 9.38 12.81
C GLY A 194 -0.78 9.76 11.52
N SER A 195 -1.50 10.87 11.53
CA SER A 195 -2.14 11.44 10.34
C SER A 195 -1.22 12.43 9.64
N TYR A 196 -0.61 12.01 8.53
CA TYR A 196 0.31 12.84 7.75
C TYR A 196 -0.35 14.11 7.15
N PRO A 197 -1.57 14.05 6.58
CA PRO A 197 -2.25 15.26 6.11
C PRO A 197 -2.55 16.24 7.25
N LEU A 198 -2.94 15.73 8.42
CA LEU A 198 -3.17 16.56 9.60
C LEU A 198 -1.87 17.19 10.09
N LEU A 199 -0.77 16.44 10.08
CA LEU A 199 0.57 16.94 10.43
C LEU A 199 0.96 18.11 9.54
N LEU A 200 0.79 17.99 8.21
CA LEU A 200 1.09 19.07 7.27
C LEU A 200 0.20 20.31 7.51
N ARG A 201 -1.11 20.12 7.72
CA ARG A 201 -2.03 21.22 8.03
C ARG A 201 -1.64 21.95 9.31
N LYS A 202 -1.38 21.22 10.39
CA LYS A 202 -0.98 21.81 11.68
C LYS A 202 0.39 22.49 11.59
N ARG A 203 1.34 21.92 10.83
CA ARG A 203 2.63 22.55 10.56
C ARG A 203 2.46 23.91 9.87
N GLN A 204 1.57 24.00 8.89
CA GLN A 204 1.27 25.25 8.21
C GLN A 204 0.62 26.26 9.17
N GLN A 205 -0.35 25.84 9.98
CA GLN A 205 -0.98 26.71 10.98
C GLN A 205 0.02 27.26 12.00
N VAL A 206 0.96 26.43 12.47
CA VAL A 206 2.05 26.87 13.37
C VAL A 206 2.96 27.89 12.68
N ARG A 207 3.37 27.64 11.43
CA ARG A 207 4.20 28.56 10.64
C ARG A 207 3.50 29.90 10.38
N GLN A 208 2.18 29.88 10.21
CA GLN A 208 1.36 31.07 10.02
C GLN A 208 0.95 31.73 11.34
N GLN A 209 1.43 31.23 12.49
CA GLN A 209 1.11 31.75 13.82
C GLN A 209 -0.41 31.83 14.08
N ALA A 210 -1.14 30.78 13.65
CA ALA A 210 -2.57 30.68 13.84
C ALA A 210 -2.96 30.81 15.34
N SER A 211 -4.16 31.34 15.60
CA SER A 211 -4.66 31.52 16.96
C SER A 211 -4.81 30.18 17.70
N ALA A 212 -4.83 30.22 19.04
CA ALA A 212 -4.96 29.02 19.86
C ALA A 212 -6.24 28.22 19.55
N HIS A 213 -7.35 28.92 19.27
CA HIS A 213 -8.62 28.30 18.87
C HIS A 213 -8.51 27.59 17.51
N VAL A 214 -7.84 28.21 16.53
CA VAL A 214 -7.60 27.60 15.21
C VAL A 214 -6.64 26.41 15.30
N LEU A 215 -5.60 26.50 16.14
CA LEU A 215 -4.67 25.39 16.37
C LEU A 215 -5.35 24.17 17.00
N LEU A 216 -6.37 24.39 17.84
CA LEU A 216 -7.15 23.29 18.45
C LEU A 216 -8.42 22.92 17.66
N ASP A 217 -8.67 23.54 16.50
CA ASP A 217 -9.88 23.35 15.69
C ASP A 217 -11.18 23.62 16.48
N LEU A 218 -11.16 24.69 17.28
CA LEU A 218 -12.27 25.12 18.12
C LEU A 218 -12.85 26.46 17.65
N PRO A 219 -14.16 26.70 17.85
CA PRO A 219 -14.74 28.02 17.66
C PRO A 219 -14.21 29.02 18.70
N GLU A 220 -14.26 30.31 18.37
CA GLU A 220 -13.94 31.37 19.32
C GLU A 220 -14.91 31.34 20.50
N GLY A 221 -14.39 31.39 21.73
CA GLY A 221 -15.18 31.29 22.97
C GLY A 221 -15.26 29.87 23.56
N ALA A 222 -14.67 28.86 22.92
CA ALA A 222 -14.53 27.53 23.50
C ALA A 222 -13.72 27.56 24.81
N GLY A 223 -14.16 26.81 25.82
CA GLY A 223 -13.54 26.84 27.16
C GLY A 223 -12.38 25.85 27.32
N GLY A 224 -11.68 25.93 28.46
CA GLY A 224 -10.55 25.04 28.77
C GLY A 224 -10.88 23.54 28.77
N GLY A 225 -12.12 23.15 29.12
CA GLY A 225 -12.56 21.75 29.04
C GLY A 225 -12.61 21.22 27.60
N ASP A 226 -13.06 22.06 26.66
CA ASP A 226 -13.10 21.74 25.23
C ASP A 226 -11.70 21.75 24.62
N ALA A 227 -10.86 22.71 25.01
CA ALA A 227 -9.45 22.76 24.66
C ALA A 227 -8.71 21.47 25.04
N ARG A 228 -8.91 20.99 26.27
CA ARG A 228 -8.31 19.73 26.74
C ARG A 228 -8.83 18.50 26.00
N ARG A 229 -10.09 18.51 25.57
CA ARG A 229 -10.67 17.42 24.76
C ARG A 229 -10.12 17.44 23.34
N ALA A 230 -10.04 18.62 22.73
CA ALA A 230 -9.49 18.82 21.39
C ALA A 230 -8.00 18.46 21.33
N LEU A 231 -7.20 18.88 22.32
CA LEU A 231 -5.80 18.51 22.47
C LEU A 231 -5.64 16.99 22.48
N ARG A 232 -6.37 16.28 23.35
CA ARG A 232 -6.30 14.81 23.43
C ARG A 232 -6.65 14.12 22.11
N LYS A 233 -7.63 14.66 21.38
CA LYS A 233 -8.02 14.15 20.07
C LYS A 233 -6.91 14.34 19.04
N LEU A 234 -6.31 15.54 18.97
CA LEU A 234 -5.26 15.87 18.00
C LEU A 234 -3.95 15.13 18.31
N VAL A 235 -3.53 15.06 19.57
CA VAL A 235 -2.30 14.36 19.99
C VAL A 235 -2.37 12.87 19.66
N LYS A 236 -3.55 12.24 19.78
CA LYS A 236 -3.72 10.82 19.41
C LYS A 236 -3.22 10.51 17.99
N ASP A 237 -3.40 11.46 17.07
CA ASP A 237 -3.09 11.34 15.65
C ASP A 237 -1.81 12.10 15.23
N LEU A 238 -1.20 12.88 16.13
CA LEU A 238 -0.03 13.73 15.82
C LEU A 238 1.18 13.47 16.71
N HIS A 239 1.08 12.60 17.71
CA HIS A 239 2.20 12.29 18.60
C HIS A 239 3.38 11.68 17.83
N PRO A 240 4.64 12.04 18.14
CA PRO A 240 5.83 11.53 17.44
C PRO A 240 5.86 10.00 17.35
N ASP A 241 5.55 9.32 18.45
CA ASP A 241 5.53 7.86 18.56
C ASP A 241 4.47 7.16 17.69
N ARG A 242 3.54 7.93 17.13
CA ARG A 242 2.52 7.41 16.21
C ARG A 242 3.04 7.29 14.78
N PHE A 243 4.14 7.98 14.48
CA PHE A 243 4.85 7.86 13.22
C PHE A 243 5.92 6.78 13.37
N GLY A 244 5.87 5.75 12.54
CA GLY A 244 6.78 4.60 12.64
C GLY A 244 8.26 4.98 12.52
N GLU A 245 9.15 4.08 12.93
CA GLU A 245 10.61 4.33 12.99
C GLU A 245 11.25 4.72 11.65
N GLU A 246 10.62 4.38 10.53
CA GLU A 246 11.05 4.76 9.18
C GLU A 246 10.69 6.20 8.79
N THR A 247 9.93 6.90 9.64
CA THR A 247 9.54 8.28 9.38
C THR A 247 10.77 9.17 9.37
N PRO A 248 10.97 9.99 8.31
CA PRO A 248 12.09 10.91 8.23
C PRO A 248 12.27 11.71 9.52
N PRO A 249 13.49 11.83 10.07
CA PRO A 249 13.73 12.52 11.34
C PRO A 249 13.19 13.96 11.37
N ALA A 250 13.14 14.64 10.22
CA ALA A 250 12.56 15.97 10.08
C ALA A 250 11.05 16.00 10.36
N LEU A 251 10.32 14.95 9.99
CA LEU A 251 8.87 14.84 10.21
C LEU A 251 8.53 14.48 11.66
N ARG A 252 9.35 13.63 12.30
CA ARG A 252 9.24 13.38 13.75
C ARG A 252 9.50 14.63 14.58
N ARG A 253 10.51 15.43 14.20
CA ARG A 253 10.77 16.75 14.82
C ARG A 253 9.60 17.70 14.64
N ALA A 254 9.07 17.83 13.42
CA ALA A 254 7.91 18.68 13.15
C ALA A 254 6.66 18.24 13.96
N SER A 255 6.45 16.93 14.13
CA SER A 255 5.39 16.40 15.00
C SER A 255 5.57 16.81 16.46
N GLY A 256 6.80 16.73 17.00
CA GLY A 256 7.11 17.21 18.35
C GLY A 256 6.82 18.70 18.52
N GLU A 257 7.29 19.53 17.57
CA GLU A 257 7.05 20.98 17.57
C GLU A 257 5.55 21.32 17.55
N ILE A 258 4.76 20.60 16.76
CA ILE A 258 3.31 20.78 16.69
C ILE A 258 2.65 20.39 18.00
N VAL A 259 3.02 19.24 18.60
CA VAL A 259 2.45 18.80 19.88
C VAL A 259 2.71 19.84 20.97
N THR A 260 3.93 20.39 21.05
CA THR A 260 4.25 21.49 21.98
C THR A 260 3.35 22.71 21.73
N ALA A 261 3.22 23.14 20.47
CA ALA A 261 2.36 24.28 20.13
C ALA A 261 0.87 24.05 20.47
N LEU A 262 0.38 22.80 20.38
CA LEU A 262 -0.98 22.44 20.79
C LEU A 262 -1.16 22.48 22.30
N VAL A 263 -0.15 22.06 23.08
CA VAL A 263 -0.15 22.16 24.55
C VAL A 263 -0.15 23.63 24.97
N ASP A 264 0.68 24.47 24.36
CA ASP A 264 0.70 25.91 24.63
C ASP A 264 -0.64 26.58 24.28
N ALA A 265 -1.26 26.17 23.17
CA ALA A 265 -2.59 26.64 22.79
C ALA A 265 -3.66 26.27 23.82
N GLU A 266 -3.63 25.04 24.37
CA GLU A 266 -4.56 24.63 25.43
C GLU A 266 -4.38 25.45 26.70
N ALA A 267 -3.13 25.66 27.11
CA ALA A 267 -2.79 26.47 28.28
C ALA A 267 -3.30 27.91 28.15
N ARG A 268 -3.13 28.54 26.97
CA ARG A 268 -3.60 29.90 26.69
C ARG A 268 -5.13 30.05 26.77
N ILE A 269 -5.87 29.08 26.25
CA ILE A 269 -7.34 29.07 26.33
C ILE A 269 -7.79 28.83 27.77
N ALA A 270 -7.11 27.93 28.50
CA ALA A 270 -7.39 27.67 29.91
C ALA A 270 -7.15 28.92 30.79
N SER A 271 -6.09 29.69 30.54
CA SER A 271 -5.73 30.89 31.30
C SER A 271 -6.62 32.10 31.00
N ASN A 272 -7.15 32.24 29.78
CA ASN A 272 -8.01 33.37 29.40
C ASN A 272 -9.39 33.36 30.09
N ARG A 273 -9.73 32.30 30.82
CA ARG A 273 -10.96 32.19 31.62
C ARG A 273 -10.76 32.56 33.09
N ALA A 274 -9.51 32.79 33.52
CA ALA A 274 -9.17 33.19 34.89
C ALA A 274 -9.10 34.73 35.06
N LYS A 275 -9.45 35.48 34.00
CA LYS A 275 -9.72 36.93 34.01
C LYS A 275 -11.20 37.14 33.69
#